data_AF-A0A1B7URM9-F1
#
_entry.id   AF-A0A1B7URM9-F1
#
_cell.length_a   1.000
_cell.length_b   1.000
_cell.length_c   1.000
_cell.angle_alpha   90.00
_cell.angle_beta   90.00
_cell.angle_gamma   90.00
#
_symmetry.space_group_name_H-M   'P 1'
#
loop_
_entity.id
_entity.type
_entity.pdbx_description
1 polymer ?
#
loop_
_entity_poly.entity_id
_entity_poly.type
_entity_poly.pdbx_seq_one_letter_code
_entity_poly.pdbx_strand_id
1 'polypeptide(L)'
;MYFFRAVGSLLLAAMPYLVHATPPQKVPSEASRAGKLIFLEQDEEMRLALGAAPEHLRAQATVYVFKSQGYQMVRQGSNNVVCLVNRDGQQTGSDILRPTCWDAEGSATIVPVMLRVGELLAQGKPALEIKHDIDDGFSKGRFSSPRKTGVAYMLLGDIRYDSATKVVTTLFHPHYMIYAPGVTNSDIGLTKAAQDNHSNLPFIFAGYSGGAHTAYLIIAASLGHSTP
;
A
#
# COMPACT_ATOMS: atom_id res chain seq x y z
N MET A 1 -6.14 49.84 -71.16
CA MET A 1 -7.03 49.74 -69.98
C MET A 1 -6.22 49.07 -68.87
N TYR A 2 -6.27 49.62 -67.66
CA TYR A 2 -5.52 49.23 -66.44
C TYR A 2 -4.07 49.71 -66.32
N PHE A 3 -3.58 50.16 -65.17
CA PHE A 3 -4.11 50.98 -64.06
C PHE A 3 -2.86 51.29 -63.21
N PHE A 4 -2.61 52.55 -62.90
CA PHE A 4 -1.60 53.00 -61.94
C PHE A 4 -1.96 52.45 -60.55
N ARG A 5 -1.03 51.88 -59.78
CA ARG A 5 -1.21 51.75 -58.33
C ARG A 5 0.09 51.90 -57.55
N ALA A 6 -0.02 52.78 -56.56
CA ALA A 6 1.02 53.33 -55.72
C ALA A 6 1.59 52.31 -54.72
N VAL A 7 2.87 52.49 -54.41
CA VAL A 7 3.57 51.86 -53.29
C VAL A 7 3.15 52.59 -52.01
N GLY A 8 2.38 51.92 -51.15
CA GLY A 8 2.05 52.40 -49.81
C GLY A 8 2.87 51.65 -48.77
N SER A 9 3.80 52.34 -48.11
CA SER A 9 4.52 51.83 -46.95
C SER A 9 3.56 51.68 -45.76
N LEU A 10 3.31 50.44 -45.33
CA LEU A 10 2.64 50.15 -44.08
C LEU A 10 3.67 50.12 -42.95
N LEU A 11 3.67 51.15 -42.10
CA LEU A 11 4.33 51.13 -40.79
C LEU A 11 3.61 50.12 -39.89
N LEU A 12 4.27 49.01 -39.54
CA LEU A 12 3.81 48.11 -38.48
C LEU A 12 3.96 48.83 -37.13
N ALA A 13 2.84 49.25 -36.53
CA ALA A 13 2.80 49.63 -35.12
C ALA A 13 2.80 48.36 -34.26
N ALA A 14 3.92 48.10 -33.56
CA ALA A 14 4.00 47.05 -32.56
C ALA A 14 3.19 47.49 -31.32
N MET A 15 2.01 46.92 -31.12
CA MET A 15 1.28 47.06 -29.86
C MET A 15 1.88 46.11 -28.81
N PRO A 16 2.32 46.60 -27.65
CA PRO A 16 2.79 45.73 -26.57
C PRO A 16 1.58 45.02 -25.97
N TYR A 17 1.53 43.70 -26.12
CA TYR A 17 0.62 42.86 -25.36
C TYR A 17 1.01 42.95 -23.88
N LEU A 18 0.19 43.63 -23.08
CA LEU A 18 0.27 43.56 -21.63
C LEU A 18 -0.16 42.15 -21.19
N VAL A 19 0.81 41.28 -20.93
CA VAL A 19 0.58 40.00 -20.25
C VAL A 19 0.16 40.33 -18.82
N HIS A 20 -1.14 40.24 -18.54
CA HIS A 20 -1.64 40.26 -17.18
C HIS A 20 -1.22 38.94 -16.52
N ALA A 21 -0.14 38.97 -15.74
CA ALA A 21 0.25 37.86 -14.88
C ALA A 21 -0.89 37.58 -13.90
N THR A 22 -1.57 36.46 -14.10
CA THR A 22 -2.54 35.95 -13.13
C THR A 22 -1.78 35.63 -11.84
N PRO A 23 -2.17 36.16 -10.67
CA PRO A 23 -1.51 35.81 -9.43
C PRO A 23 -1.56 34.29 -9.23
N PRO A 24 -0.49 33.66 -8.73
CA PRO A 24 -0.46 32.22 -8.57
C PRO A 24 -1.64 31.79 -7.70
N GLN A 25 -2.54 30.98 -8.27
CA GLN A 25 -3.55 30.31 -7.46
C GLN A 25 -2.81 29.48 -6.42
N LYS A 26 -3.11 29.76 -5.15
CA LYS A 26 -2.64 28.97 -4.02
C LYS A 26 -3.15 27.55 -4.23
N VAL A 27 -2.31 26.66 -4.74
CA VAL A 27 -2.55 25.22 -4.70
C VAL A 27 -2.72 24.89 -3.21
N PRO A 28 -3.87 24.32 -2.79
CA PRO A 28 -4.04 23.91 -1.41
C PRO A 28 -2.88 22.99 -1.04
N SER A 29 -2.08 23.35 -0.04
CA SER A 29 -1.00 22.48 0.41
C SER A 29 -1.63 21.16 0.86
N GLU A 30 -1.08 20.04 0.39
CA GLU A 30 -1.34 18.67 0.89
C GLU A 30 -0.88 18.48 2.36
N ALA A 31 -0.85 19.55 3.15
CA ALA A 31 -0.57 19.52 4.57
C ALA A 31 -1.86 19.15 5.32
N SER A 32 -1.88 17.91 5.82
CA SER A 32 -2.62 17.43 6.98
C SER A 32 -4.14 17.22 6.83
N ARG A 33 -4.49 16.02 6.39
CA ARG A 33 -5.32 15.19 7.27
C ARG A 33 -4.47 14.01 7.69
N ALA A 34 -3.79 14.13 8.83
CA ALA A 34 -3.32 12.93 9.53
C ALA A 34 -4.57 12.06 9.77
N GLY A 35 -4.70 10.95 9.05
CA GLY A 35 -5.79 10.02 9.29
C GLY A 35 -5.72 9.53 10.73
N LYS A 36 -6.87 9.45 11.41
CA LYS A 36 -6.94 8.93 12.77
C LYS A 36 -6.49 7.46 12.74
N LEU A 37 -5.35 7.17 13.37
CA LEU A 37 -4.88 5.80 13.51
C LEU A 37 -5.94 4.94 14.21
N ILE A 38 -6.16 3.73 13.70
CA ILE A 38 -7.10 2.78 14.31
C ILE A 38 -6.36 1.92 15.33
N PHE A 39 -6.74 2.07 16.59
CA PHE A 39 -6.31 1.20 17.68
C PHE A 39 -7.41 0.20 18.00
N LEU A 40 -7.01 -1.06 18.19
CA LEU A 40 -7.90 -2.16 18.52
C LEU A 40 -7.52 -2.72 19.88
N GLU A 41 -8.49 -3.34 20.55
CA GLU A 41 -8.20 -4.17 21.71
C GLU A 41 -7.29 -5.34 21.31
N GLN A 42 -6.41 -5.74 22.23
CA GLN A 42 -5.35 -6.70 21.91
C GLN A 42 -5.91 -8.01 21.33
N ASP A 43 -6.92 -8.58 21.96
CA ASP A 43 -7.49 -9.86 21.54
C ASP A 43 -8.21 -9.75 20.19
N GLU A 44 -8.82 -8.59 19.92
CA GLU A 44 -9.47 -8.31 18.64
C GLU A 44 -8.43 -8.21 17.53
N GLU A 45 -7.34 -7.48 17.77
CA GLU A 45 -6.26 -7.35 16.79
C GLU A 45 -5.55 -8.68 16.53
N MET A 46 -5.29 -9.46 17.58
CA MET A 46 -4.73 -10.81 17.45
C MET A 46 -5.65 -11.71 16.62
N ARG A 47 -6.96 -11.68 16.88
CA ARG A 47 -7.96 -12.45 16.13
C ARG A 47 -7.95 -12.07 14.65
N LEU A 48 -7.94 -10.77 14.34
CA LEU A 48 -7.87 -10.29 12.96
C LEU A 48 -6.57 -10.72 12.29
N ALA A 49 -5.41 -10.45 12.91
CA ALA A 49 -4.09 -10.82 12.40
C ALA A 49 -4.01 -12.31 12.05
N LEU A 50 -4.45 -13.18 12.94
CA LEU A 50 -4.42 -14.63 12.73
C LEU A 50 -5.42 -15.12 11.69
N GLY A 51 -6.53 -14.40 11.50
CA GLY A 51 -7.50 -14.69 10.44
C GLY A 51 -6.89 -14.63 9.03
N ALA A 52 -5.76 -13.94 8.86
CA ALA A 52 -5.06 -13.85 7.60
C ALA A 52 -4.36 -15.16 7.18
N ALA A 53 -3.97 -16.02 8.13
CA ALA A 53 -3.25 -17.26 7.84
C ALA A 53 -4.18 -18.47 7.60
N PRO A 54 -3.71 -19.49 6.87
CA PRO A 54 -4.28 -20.84 6.89
C PRO A 54 -4.40 -21.38 8.33
N GLU A 55 -5.47 -22.13 8.61
CA GLU A 55 -5.80 -22.58 9.97
C GLU A 55 -4.64 -23.30 10.68
N HIS A 56 -3.99 -24.24 9.99
CA HIS A 56 -2.89 -25.03 10.53
C HIS A 56 -1.65 -24.21 10.94
N LEU A 57 -1.52 -22.97 10.48
CA LEU A 57 -0.39 -22.09 10.83
C LEU A 57 -0.68 -21.18 12.04
N ARG A 58 -1.95 -20.98 12.40
CA ARG A 58 -2.36 -19.92 13.34
C ARG A 58 -1.89 -20.15 14.77
N ALA A 59 -1.94 -21.40 15.25
CA ALA A 59 -1.66 -21.71 16.65
C ALA A 59 -0.19 -21.42 17.03
N GLN A 60 0.73 -21.59 16.08
CA GLN A 60 2.18 -21.47 16.30
C GLN A 60 2.78 -20.17 15.72
N ALA A 61 1.96 -19.27 15.18
CA ALA A 61 2.44 -18.01 14.61
C ALA A 61 2.80 -16.98 15.68
N THR A 62 3.89 -16.25 15.45
CA THR A 62 4.24 -15.03 16.16
C THR A 62 3.24 -13.93 15.81
N VAL A 63 2.81 -13.12 16.78
CA VAL A 63 1.81 -12.08 16.56
C VAL A 63 2.29 -10.75 17.11
N TYR A 64 2.18 -9.70 16.29
CA TYR A 64 2.32 -8.31 16.69
C TYR A 64 0.98 -7.60 16.65
N VAL A 65 0.77 -6.67 17.58
CA VAL A 65 -0.39 -5.75 17.60
C VAL A 65 0.09 -4.31 17.65
N PHE A 66 -0.67 -3.40 17.08
CA PHE A 66 -0.34 -1.99 17.04
C PHE A 66 -0.73 -1.27 18.33
N LYS A 67 0.25 -0.62 18.95
CA LYS A 67 0.12 0.17 20.18
C LYS A 67 0.62 1.59 19.94
N SER A 68 0.66 2.39 21.00
CA SER A 68 1.02 3.81 20.95
C SER A 68 2.42 4.12 20.39
N GLN A 69 3.31 3.13 20.30
CA GLN A 69 4.68 3.27 19.77
C GLN A 69 4.92 2.43 18.50
N GLY A 70 3.84 1.93 17.88
CA GLY A 70 3.92 1.01 16.75
C GLY A 70 3.62 -0.43 17.13
N TYR A 71 4.08 -1.38 16.32
CA TYR A 71 3.79 -2.79 16.52
C TYR A 71 4.61 -3.39 17.68
N GLN A 72 3.93 -4.07 18.59
CA GLN A 72 4.53 -4.78 19.72
C GLN A 72 4.20 -6.26 19.64
N MET A 73 5.21 -7.13 19.87
CA MET A 73 4.99 -8.57 19.91
C MET A 73 4.21 -8.92 21.17
N VAL A 74 3.09 -9.62 21.00
CA VAL A 74 2.24 -10.10 22.11
C VAL A 74 2.21 -11.61 22.21
N ARG A 75 2.71 -12.30 21.19
CA ARG A 75 2.89 -13.74 21.20
C ARG A 75 4.12 -14.13 20.39
N GLN A 76 5.04 -14.85 21.02
CA GLN A 76 6.15 -15.51 20.35
C GLN A 76 5.67 -16.88 19.85
N GLY A 77 5.83 -17.14 18.55
CA GLY A 77 5.49 -18.40 17.90
C GLY A 77 6.69 -19.34 17.70
N SER A 78 6.44 -20.50 17.09
CA SER A 78 7.40 -21.58 16.83
C SER A 78 7.47 -22.03 15.37
N ASN A 79 6.59 -21.56 14.47
CA ASN A 79 6.55 -22.00 13.06
C ASN A 79 7.12 -20.98 12.06
N ASN A 80 7.86 -19.98 12.53
CA ASN A 80 8.45 -18.89 11.73
C ASN A 80 7.46 -18.05 10.91
N VAL A 81 6.14 -18.19 11.16
CA VAL A 81 5.12 -17.32 10.59
C VAL A 81 4.92 -16.14 11.52
N VAL A 82 4.91 -14.93 10.98
CA VAL A 82 4.60 -13.70 11.71
C VAL A 82 3.32 -13.09 11.17
N CYS A 83 2.39 -12.73 12.06
CA CYS A 83 1.11 -12.12 11.73
C CYS A 83 0.96 -10.75 12.40
N LEU A 84 0.39 -9.79 11.67
CA LEU A 84 -0.08 -8.51 12.20
C LEU A 84 -1.18 -7.91 11.32
N VAL A 85 -1.83 -6.85 11.80
CA VAL A 85 -2.80 -6.09 11.01
C VAL A 85 -2.12 -4.88 10.40
N ASN A 86 -1.78 -4.93 9.10
CA ASN A 86 -1.21 -3.81 8.38
C ASN A 86 -2.18 -2.62 8.32
N ARG A 87 -1.62 -1.42 8.45
CA ARG A 87 -2.31 -0.11 8.51
C ARG A 87 -1.73 0.87 7.49
N ASP A 88 -1.03 0.36 6.50
CA ASP A 88 -0.58 1.14 5.36
C ASP A 88 -1.79 1.79 4.67
N GLY A 89 -1.74 3.11 4.54
CA GLY A 89 -2.84 3.95 4.04
C GLY A 89 -3.53 4.80 5.12
N GLN A 90 -3.36 4.51 6.41
CA GLN A 90 -3.93 5.37 7.46
C GLN A 90 -3.30 6.77 7.48
N GLN A 91 -2.03 6.87 7.10
CA GLN A 91 -1.35 8.17 6.90
C GLN A 91 -1.99 9.02 5.79
N THR A 92 -2.78 8.41 4.89
CA THR A 92 -3.54 9.10 3.84
C THR A 92 -5.06 9.08 4.10
N GLY A 93 -5.48 8.75 5.34
CA GLY A 93 -6.89 8.78 5.74
C GLY A 93 -7.70 7.51 5.41
N SER A 94 -7.06 6.43 4.96
CA SER A 94 -7.75 5.14 4.78
C SER A 94 -8.15 4.55 6.13
N ASP A 95 -9.33 3.93 6.20
CA ASP A 95 -9.80 3.15 7.34
C ASP A 95 -9.68 1.62 7.12
N ILE A 96 -9.02 1.22 6.03
CA ILE A 96 -8.85 -0.17 5.64
C ILE A 96 -7.73 -0.79 6.47
N LEU A 97 -8.02 -1.93 7.08
CA LEU A 97 -7.07 -2.78 7.77
C LEU A 97 -6.71 -3.99 6.89
N ARG A 98 -5.45 -4.39 6.94
CA ARG A 98 -4.88 -5.46 6.11
C ARG A 98 -4.26 -6.56 6.98
N PRO A 99 -5.06 -7.42 7.61
CA PRO A 99 -4.54 -8.59 8.30
C PRO A 99 -3.65 -9.42 7.37
N THR A 100 -2.40 -9.60 7.75
CA THR A 100 -1.39 -10.24 6.92
C THR A 100 -0.52 -11.17 7.78
N CYS A 101 -0.23 -12.36 7.26
CA CYS A 101 0.75 -13.28 7.84
C CYS A 101 1.82 -13.62 6.81
N TRP A 102 3.09 -13.52 7.18
CA TRP A 102 4.22 -13.83 6.30
C TRP A 102 4.82 -15.18 6.68
N ASP A 103 5.25 -15.95 5.69
CA ASP A 103 6.11 -17.12 5.90
C ASP A 103 7.48 -16.71 6.48
N ALA A 104 8.39 -17.68 6.61
CA ALA A 104 9.71 -17.44 7.16
C ALA A 104 10.55 -16.40 6.38
N GLU A 105 10.43 -16.37 5.04
CA GLU A 105 11.19 -15.43 4.22
C GLU A 105 10.64 -14.02 4.37
N GLY A 106 9.32 -13.83 4.31
CA GLY A 106 8.70 -12.53 4.52
C GLY A 106 8.83 -12.05 5.96
N SER A 107 8.83 -12.96 6.94
CA SER A 107 9.08 -12.64 8.33
C SER A 107 10.50 -12.10 8.54
N ALA A 108 11.48 -12.60 7.78
CA ALA A 108 12.85 -12.12 7.86
C ALA A 108 13.12 -10.84 7.05
N THR A 109 12.36 -10.57 5.99
CA THR A 109 12.69 -9.53 5.00
C THR A 109 11.66 -8.39 4.92
N ILE A 110 10.37 -8.69 5.06
CA ILE A 110 9.28 -7.71 4.90
C ILE A 110 8.73 -7.23 6.24
N VAL A 111 8.57 -8.11 7.22
CA VAL A 111 8.09 -7.72 8.56
C VAL A 111 8.94 -6.61 9.18
N PRO A 112 10.30 -6.59 9.10
CA PRO A 112 11.08 -5.46 9.58
C PRO A 112 10.68 -4.11 8.96
N VAL A 113 10.30 -4.11 7.68
CA VAL A 113 9.78 -2.92 6.99
C VAL A 113 8.43 -2.52 7.59
N MET A 114 7.50 -3.47 7.78
CA MET A 114 6.18 -3.19 8.35
C MET A 114 6.26 -2.68 9.80
N LEU A 115 7.20 -3.23 10.60
CA LEU A 115 7.46 -2.76 11.96
C LEU A 115 7.93 -1.30 11.95
N ARG A 116 8.85 -0.94 11.06
CA ARG A 116 9.32 0.45 10.91
C ARG A 116 8.21 1.39 10.42
N VAL A 117 7.40 0.95 9.44
CA VAL A 117 6.23 1.73 9.00
C VAL A 117 5.29 1.97 10.17
N GLY A 118 5.02 0.95 10.99
CA GLY A 118 4.18 1.09 12.18
C GLY A 118 4.75 2.06 13.22
N GLU A 119 6.06 2.03 13.47
CA GLU A 119 6.74 2.98 14.35
C GLU A 119 6.55 4.42 13.87
N LEU A 120 6.80 4.68 12.59
CA LEU A 120 6.68 6.02 12.01
C LEU A 120 5.22 6.50 11.94
N LEU A 121 4.27 5.58 11.69
CA LEU A 121 2.84 5.86 11.79
C LEU A 121 2.48 6.33 13.21
N ALA A 122 2.94 5.60 14.23
CA ALA A 122 2.69 5.97 15.63
C ALA A 122 3.31 7.32 16.01
N GLN A 123 4.40 7.73 15.35
CA GLN A 123 5.00 9.06 15.47
C GLN A 123 4.25 10.16 14.68
N GLY A 124 3.20 9.81 13.96
CA GLY A 124 2.41 10.76 13.14
C GLY A 124 3.13 11.21 11.86
N LYS A 125 4.11 10.44 11.38
CA LYS A 125 4.87 10.80 10.19
C LYS A 125 4.00 10.76 8.92
N PRO A 126 4.12 11.75 8.02
CA PRO A 126 3.34 11.79 6.80
C PRO A 126 3.77 10.72 5.79
N ALA A 127 2.88 10.47 4.83
CA ALA A 127 3.06 9.51 3.74
C ALA A 127 4.21 9.82 2.77
N LEU A 128 5.00 10.87 2.94
CA LEU A 128 6.19 11.07 2.12
C LEU A 128 7.45 10.77 2.94
N GLU A 129 7.47 11.18 4.20
CA GLU A 129 8.57 10.88 5.13
C GLU A 129 8.70 9.38 5.39
N ILE A 130 7.58 8.66 5.56
CA ILE A 130 7.64 7.21 5.76
C ILE A 130 8.29 6.54 4.53
N LYS A 131 7.95 6.97 3.30
CA LYS A 131 8.46 6.38 2.06
C LYS A 131 9.95 6.59 1.97
N HIS A 132 10.36 7.82 2.20
CA HIS A 132 11.74 8.21 2.17
C HIS A 132 12.57 7.40 3.19
N ASP A 133 12.08 7.20 4.42
CA ASP A 133 12.77 6.37 5.42
C ASP A 133 12.93 4.91 4.99
N ILE A 134 11.89 4.34 4.37
CA ILE A 134 11.92 2.96 3.87
C ILE A 134 12.85 2.81 2.67
N ASP A 135 12.76 3.71 1.68
CA ASP A 135 13.62 3.70 0.49
C ASP A 135 15.11 3.89 0.86
N ASP A 136 15.39 4.83 1.78
CA ASP A 136 16.73 5.03 2.36
C ASP A 136 17.20 3.78 3.13
N GLY A 137 16.28 3.12 3.83
CA GLY A 137 16.54 1.85 4.51
C GLY A 137 16.99 0.73 3.56
N PHE A 138 16.36 0.60 2.39
CA PHE A 138 16.82 -0.33 1.35
C PHE A 138 18.17 0.11 0.77
N SER A 139 18.33 1.40 0.45
CA SER A 139 19.55 1.96 -0.14
C SER A 139 20.78 1.78 0.76
N LYS A 140 20.58 1.86 2.08
CA LYS A 140 21.63 1.67 3.10
C LYS A 140 21.76 0.25 3.63
N GLY A 141 21.00 -0.71 3.09
CA GLY A 141 21.06 -2.13 3.48
C GLY A 141 20.45 -2.45 4.86
N ARG A 142 19.67 -1.53 5.43
CA ARG A 142 18.89 -1.77 6.66
C ARG A 142 17.70 -2.70 6.40
N PHE A 143 17.20 -2.71 5.17
CA PHE A 143 16.21 -3.66 4.68
C PHE A 143 16.74 -4.40 3.45
N SER A 144 16.23 -5.61 3.23
CA SER A 144 16.56 -6.43 2.07
C SER A 144 15.28 -6.98 1.46
N SER A 145 15.21 -7.02 0.13
CA SER A 145 14.14 -7.74 -0.57
C SER A 145 14.14 -9.23 -0.21
N PRO A 146 12.99 -9.92 -0.32
CA PRO A 146 12.95 -11.38 -0.28
C PRO A 146 13.97 -11.97 -1.24
N ARG A 147 14.80 -12.90 -0.74
CA ARG A 147 15.88 -13.56 -1.51
C ARG A 147 15.41 -14.77 -2.29
N LYS A 148 14.21 -15.26 -1.97
CA LYS A 148 13.53 -16.34 -2.65
C LYS A 148 12.03 -16.07 -2.68
N THR A 149 11.34 -16.72 -3.60
CA THR A 149 9.88 -16.74 -3.58
C THR A 149 9.37 -17.36 -2.28
N GLY A 150 8.31 -16.78 -1.77
CA GLY A 150 7.57 -17.19 -0.58
C GLY A 150 6.15 -16.64 -0.67
N VAL A 151 5.41 -16.73 0.42
CA VAL A 151 4.01 -16.34 0.48
C VAL A 151 3.69 -15.51 1.72
N ALA A 152 2.99 -14.40 1.50
CA ALA A 152 2.18 -13.77 2.53
C ALA A 152 0.71 -14.11 2.30
N TYR A 153 -0.01 -14.30 3.40
CA TYR A 153 -1.41 -14.67 3.42
C TYR A 153 -2.26 -13.48 3.85
N MET A 154 -3.32 -13.20 3.09
CA MET A 154 -4.37 -12.23 3.43
C MET A 154 -5.74 -12.90 3.26
N LEU A 155 -5.95 -14.00 3.99
CA LEU A 155 -7.15 -14.82 3.83
C LEU A 155 -8.43 -14.24 4.47
N LEU A 156 -8.31 -13.15 5.24
CA LEU A 156 -9.46 -12.34 5.64
C LEU A 156 -9.81 -11.24 4.60
N GLY A 157 -8.89 -10.99 3.66
CA GLY A 157 -8.96 -9.90 2.70
C GLY A 157 -8.57 -8.53 3.28
N ASP A 158 -8.75 -7.49 2.47
CA ASP A 158 -8.75 -6.12 2.98
C ASP A 158 -10.08 -5.90 3.71
N ILE A 159 -10.04 -5.38 4.92
CA ILE A 159 -11.24 -5.26 5.75
C ILE A 159 -11.46 -3.86 6.27
N ARG A 160 -12.73 -3.52 6.49
CA ARG A 160 -13.15 -2.49 7.44
C ARG A 160 -13.64 -3.17 8.71
N TYR A 161 -13.25 -2.65 9.87
CA TYR A 161 -13.66 -3.17 11.16
C TYR A 161 -14.43 -2.10 11.95
N ASP A 162 -15.64 -2.42 12.37
CA ASP A 162 -16.42 -1.60 13.29
C ASP A 162 -16.13 -2.06 14.72
N SER A 163 -15.44 -1.21 15.49
CA SER A 163 -15.06 -1.53 16.86
C SER A 163 -16.24 -1.55 17.84
N ALA A 164 -17.37 -0.90 17.54
CA ALA A 164 -18.55 -0.89 18.40
C ALA A 164 -19.38 -2.17 18.22
N THR A 165 -19.60 -2.58 16.97
CA THR A 165 -20.41 -3.77 16.65
C THR A 165 -19.58 -5.05 16.48
N LYS A 166 -18.25 -4.93 16.41
CA LYS A 166 -17.29 -6.02 16.13
C LYS A 166 -17.46 -6.64 14.74
N VAL A 167 -18.18 -5.95 13.84
CA VAL A 167 -18.42 -6.41 12.47
C VAL A 167 -17.19 -6.22 11.59
N VAL A 168 -16.87 -7.23 10.79
CA VAL A 168 -15.82 -7.22 9.77
C VAL A 168 -16.48 -7.18 8.40
N THR A 169 -16.15 -6.17 7.59
CA THR A 169 -16.58 -6.07 6.19
C THR A 169 -15.40 -6.25 5.28
N THR A 170 -15.42 -7.28 4.43
CA THR A 170 -14.38 -7.51 3.42
C THR A 170 -14.59 -6.60 2.22
N LEU A 171 -13.57 -5.82 1.88
CA LEU A 171 -13.52 -4.86 0.78
C LEU A 171 -12.75 -5.40 -0.43
N PHE A 172 -11.74 -6.21 -0.17
CA PHE A 172 -11.02 -6.97 -1.20
C PHE A 172 -10.97 -8.43 -0.76
N HIS A 173 -11.26 -9.34 -1.69
CA HIS A 173 -11.47 -10.75 -1.39
C HIS A 173 -10.20 -11.42 -0.80
N PRO A 174 -10.36 -12.55 -0.08
CA PRO A 174 -9.23 -13.36 0.38
C PRO A 174 -8.23 -13.67 -0.73
N HIS A 175 -6.94 -13.51 -0.48
CA HIS A 175 -5.91 -13.70 -1.50
C HIS A 175 -4.56 -14.11 -0.92
N TYR A 176 -3.72 -14.67 -1.79
CA TYR A 176 -2.32 -14.96 -1.56
C TYR A 176 -1.46 -13.86 -2.17
N MET A 177 -0.34 -13.55 -1.53
CA MET A 177 0.64 -12.58 -1.99
C MET A 177 2.00 -13.27 -2.16
N ILE A 178 2.34 -13.62 -3.39
CA ILE A 178 3.59 -14.30 -3.73
C ILE A 178 4.70 -13.26 -3.89
N TYR A 179 5.85 -13.45 -3.25
CA TYR A 179 6.94 -12.48 -3.31
C TYR A 179 7.51 -12.37 -4.73
N ALA A 180 7.50 -11.16 -5.27
CA ALA A 180 7.89 -10.87 -6.65
C ALA A 180 8.70 -9.57 -6.74
N PRO A 181 9.83 -9.44 -5.99
CA PRO A 181 10.61 -8.21 -5.99
C PRO A 181 11.12 -7.87 -7.39
N GLY A 182 10.98 -6.61 -7.79
CA GLY A 182 11.40 -6.10 -9.10
C GLY A 182 10.47 -6.44 -10.27
N VAL A 183 9.41 -7.23 -10.07
CA VAL A 183 8.44 -7.57 -11.11
C VAL A 183 7.39 -6.47 -11.23
N THR A 184 6.90 -6.22 -12.43
CA THR A 184 5.84 -5.24 -12.76
C THR A 184 4.64 -5.91 -13.41
N ASN A 185 3.50 -5.19 -13.48
CA ASN A 185 2.32 -5.68 -14.20
C ASN A 185 2.60 -5.93 -15.69
N SER A 186 3.47 -5.14 -16.32
CA SER A 186 3.89 -5.37 -17.71
C SER A 186 4.68 -6.67 -17.89
N ASP A 187 5.50 -7.06 -16.91
CA ASP A 187 6.31 -8.30 -17.01
C ASP A 187 5.44 -9.56 -17.02
N ILE A 188 4.25 -9.49 -16.40
CA ILE A 188 3.26 -10.58 -16.41
C ILE A 188 2.17 -10.40 -17.48
N GLY A 189 2.33 -9.41 -18.36
CA GLY A 189 1.38 -9.12 -19.44
C GLY A 189 0.03 -8.53 -18.99
N LEU A 190 -0.08 -8.03 -17.76
CA LEU A 190 -1.31 -7.42 -17.27
C LEU A 190 -1.42 -5.96 -17.75
N THR A 191 -2.47 -5.68 -18.52
CA THR A 191 -2.84 -4.32 -18.90
C THR A 191 -3.95 -3.79 -18.00
N LYS A 192 -4.07 -2.46 -17.90
CA LYS A 192 -5.17 -1.83 -17.15
C LYS A 192 -6.55 -2.26 -17.68
N ALA A 193 -6.71 -2.32 -19.00
CA ALA A 193 -7.96 -2.75 -19.63
C ALA A 193 -8.31 -4.21 -19.29
N ALA A 194 -7.32 -5.11 -19.27
CA ALA A 194 -7.55 -6.50 -18.86
C ALA A 194 -7.96 -6.60 -17.39
N GLN A 195 -7.28 -5.85 -16.51
CA GLN A 195 -7.60 -5.82 -15.08
C GLN A 195 -9.00 -5.26 -14.79
N ASP A 196 -9.42 -4.23 -15.54
CA ASP A 196 -10.75 -3.63 -15.39
C ASP A 196 -11.87 -4.58 -15.82
N ASN A 197 -11.62 -5.40 -16.84
CA ASN A 197 -12.59 -6.37 -17.35
C ASN A 197 -12.61 -7.68 -16.54
N HIS A 198 -11.54 -7.98 -15.81
CA HIS A 198 -11.35 -9.25 -15.10
C HIS A 198 -10.67 -9.03 -13.74
N SER A 199 -11.48 -8.75 -12.72
CA SER A 199 -11.02 -8.43 -11.35
C SER A 199 -10.34 -9.59 -10.62
N ASN A 200 -10.39 -10.80 -11.17
CA ASN A 200 -9.74 -12.00 -10.63
C ASN A 200 -8.39 -12.32 -11.27
N LEU A 201 -7.92 -11.54 -12.26
CA LEU A 201 -6.60 -11.73 -12.84
C LEU A 201 -5.51 -11.48 -11.79
N PRO A 202 -4.44 -12.29 -11.77
CA PRO A 202 -3.28 -12.00 -10.95
C PRO A 202 -2.69 -10.64 -11.31
N PHE A 203 -2.26 -9.89 -10.30
CA PHE A 203 -1.64 -8.58 -10.50
C PHE A 203 -0.49 -8.34 -9.55
N ILE A 204 0.48 -7.54 -9.97
CA ILE A 204 1.56 -7.06 -9.11
C ILE A 204 1.07 -5.88 -8.29
N PHE A 205 1.21 -6.00 -6.97
CA PHE A 205 1.10 -4.91 -6.02
C PHE A 205 2.49 -4.51 -5.51
N ALA A 206 2.95 -3.34 -5.94
CA ALA A 206 4.12 -2.66 -5.40
C ALA A 206 3.64 -1.55 -4.46
N GLY A 207 3.34 -1.94 -3.23
CA GLY A 207 2.81 -1.04 -2.22
C GLY A 207 3.77 0.08 -1.88
N TYR A 208 3.24 1.10 -1.22
CA TYR A 208 3.98 2.24 -0.70
C TYR A 208 5.19 1.85 0.18
N SER A 209 5.02 0.81 0.99
CA SER A 209 5.98 0.34 1.98
C SER A 209 7.01 -0.60 1.36
N GLY A 210 7.94 -0.05 0.56
CA GLY A 210 9.05 -0.79 -0.05
C GLY A 210 8.98 -0.93 -1.57
N GLY A 211 7.87 -0.53 -2.21
CA GLY A 211 7.75 -0.46 -3.66
C GLY A 211 8.14 -1.78 -4.35
N ALA A 212 9.01 -1.69 -5.35
CA ALA A 212 9.51 -2.85 -6.08
C ALA A 212 10.31 -3.83 -5.18
N HIS A 213 10.88 -3.38 -4.06
CA HIS A 213 11.67 -4.24 -3.17
C HIS A 213 10.81 -5.26 -2.41
N THR A 214 9.53 -4.98 -2.23
CA THR A 214 8.59 -5.79 -1.45
C THR A 214 7.32 -6.10 -2.27
N ALA A 215 7.45 -6.13 -3.59
CA ALA A 215 6.30 -6.32 -4.46
C ALA A 215 5.74 -7.75 -4.35
N TYR A 216 4.43 -7.86 -4.53
CA TYR A 216 3.71 -9.12 -4.49
C TYR A 216 2.98 -9.38 -5.80
N LEU A 217 3.02 -10.62 -6.29
CA LEU A 217 1.98 -11.14 -7.18
C LEU A 217 0.78 -11.56 -6.33
N ILE A 218 -0.32 -10.83 -6.47
CA ILE A 218 -1.58 -11.11 -5.79
C ILE A 218 -2.38 -12.11 -6.61
N ILE A 219 -2.80 -13.20 -5.96
CA ILE A 219 -3.62 -14.25 -6.53
C ILE A 219 -4.85 -14.43 -5.65
N ALA A 220 -6.04 -14.26 -6.22
CA ALA A 220 -7.30 -14.49 -5.53
C ALA A 220 -7.34 -15.91 -4.93
N ALA A 221 -7.68 -16.02 -3.66
CA ALA A 221 -7.98 -17.33 -3.09
C ALA A 221 -9.35 -17.75 -3.61
N SER A 222 -9.43 -18.92 -4.24
CA SER A 222 -10.71 -19.55 -4.52
C SER A 222 -11.44 -19.73 -3.18
N LEU A 223 -12.61 -19.10 -3.04
CA LEU A 223 -13.59 -19.54 -2.05
C LEU A 223 -14.05 -20.91 -2.55
N GLY A 224 -13.41 -21.97 -2.05
CA GLY A 224 -13.87 -23.32 -2.31
C GLY A 224 -15.35 -23.38 -1.96
N HIS A 225 -16.18 -23.81 -2.91
CA HIS A 225 -17.49 -24.30 -2.55
C HIS A 225 -17.24 -25.56 -1.73
N SER A 226 -17.18 -25.43 -0.41
CA SER A 226 -17.39 -26.57 0.47
C SER A 226 -18.80 -27.06 0.15
N THR A 227 -18.86 -28.06 -0.72
CA THR A 227 -20.09 -28.83 -0.93
C THR A 227 -20.40 -29.49 0.41
N PRO A 228 -21.64 -29.37 0.90
CA PRO A 228 -22.05 -29.93 2.19
C PRO A 228 -21.92 -31.46 2.22
#